data_AF-A0A060X1B0-F1
#
_entry.id   AF-A0A060X1B0-F1
#
_cell.length_a   1.000
_cell.length_b   1.000
_cell.length_c   1.000
_cell.angle_alpha   90.00
_cell.angle_beta   90.00
_cell.angle_gamma   90.00
#
_symmetry.space_group_name_H-M   'P 1'
#
loop_
_entity.id
_entity.type
_entity.pdbx_description
1 polymer ?
#
loop_
_entity_poly.entity_id
_entity_poly.type
_entity_poly.pdbx_seq_one_letter_code
_entity_poly.pdbx_strand_id
1 'polypeptide(L)'
;MCAAKMTEGSVHVESCKAPMFYRQAEPATGEVHLSVLLLHGIRFSSENWLNIGTLETLAKAGCRAVAIDLPGFGQSKSAVAPSAVGELAPGGFLKQHEALVRAYIPVAPICTEKFTAEQYSSIQTPSLIVYGDQDAQLGEVSLNNLRSLANHKVAVMKGAGHPCYLDDPATWHRALTDFLNTL
;
A
#
# COMPACT_ATOMS: atom_id res chain seq x y z
N MET A 1 8.29 21.44 13.73
CA MET A 1 7.58 20.39 12.97
C MET A 1 7.16 20.99 11.63
N CYS A 2 7.61 20.44 10.50
CA CYS A 2 7.10 20.88 9.20
C CYS A 2 5.63 20.47 9.06
N ALA A 3 4.79 21.42 8.69
CA ALA A 3 3.41 21.11 8.31
C ALA A 3 3.41 20.23 7.05
N ALA A 4 2.41 19.38 6.90
CA ALA A 4 2.14 18.70 5.63
C ALA A 4 1.20 19.56 4.79
N LYS A 5 1.46 19.67 3.49
CA LYS A 5 0.50 20.28 2.55
C LYS A 5 -0.38 19.16 2.00
N MET A 6 -1.68 19.28 2.25
CA MET A 6 -2.69 18.31 1.81
C MET A 6 -3.42 18.85 0.59
N THR A 7 -3.60 18.00 -0.42
CA THR A 7 -4.42 18.30 -1.61
C THR A 7 -5.27 17.09 -1.98
N GLU A 8 -6.36 17.36 -2.69
CA GLU A 8 -7.21 16.32 -3.28
C GLU A 8 -7.55 16.71 -4.71
N GLY A 9 -7.89 15.71 -5.52
CA GLY A 9 -8.26 15.93 -6.91
C GLY A 9 -8.58 14.63 -7.61
N SER A 10 -8.69 14.72 -8.93
CA SER A 10 -8.94 13.55 -9.77
C SER A 10 -7.96 13.50 -10.94
N VAL A 11 -7.60 12.30 -11.36
CA VAL A 11 -6.68 12.03 -12.47
C VAL A 11 -7.32 11.09 -13.47
N HIS A 12 -7.15 11.37 -14.77
CA HIS A 12 -7.54 10.42 -15.81
C HIS A 12 -6.43 9.39 -15.98
N VAL A 13 -6.79 8.10 -15.89
CA VAL A 13 -5.89 6.98 -16.13
C VAL A 13 -6.39 6.29 -17.41
N GLU A 14 -5.50 6.03 -18.37
CA GLU A 14 -5.88 5.51 -19.70
C GLU A 14 -6.74 4.24 -19.65
N SER A 15 -6.52 3.38 -18.66
CA SER A 15 -7.27 2.14 -18.46
C SER A 15 -8.67 2.35 -17.88
N CYS A 16 -9.00 3.56 -17.41
CA CYS A 16 -10.26 3.90 -16.76
C CYS A 16 -11.03 4.94 -17.61
N LYS A 17 -12.29 4.63 -17.93
CA LYS A 17 -13.16 5.53 -18.72
C LYS A 17 -13.61 6.80 -17.98
N ALA A 18 -13.45 6.82 -16.66
CA ALA A 18 -13.80 7.95 -15.80
C ALA A 18 -12.60 8.28 -14.88
N PRO A 19 -12.51 9.52 -14.40
CA PRO A 19 -11.38 9.94 -13.58
C PRO A 19 -11.37 9.23 -12.22
N MET A 20 -10.16 9.02 -11.72
CA MET A 20 -9.84 8.40 -10.43
C MET A 20 -9.55 9.48 -9.40
N PHE A 21 -10.22 9.43 -8.25
CA PHE A 21 -9.98 10.34 -7.14
C PHE A 21 -8.68 10.00 -6.38
N TYR A 22 -7.99 11.03 -5.91
CA TYR A 22 -6.82 10.88 -5.05
C TYR A 22 -6.78 11.94 -3.95
N ARG A 23 -6.13 11.56 -2.85
CA ARG A 23 -5.66 12.45 -1.78
C ARG A 23 -4.14 12.42 -1.77
N GLN A 24 -3.52 13.56 -1.58
CA GLN A 24 -2.08 13.70 -1.54
C GLN A 24 -1.64 14.49 -0.31
N ALA A 25 -0.52 14.08 0.26
CA ALA A 25 0.25 14.85 1.22
C ALA A 25 1.69 14.99 0.75
N GLU A 26 2.23 16.20 0.86
CA GLU A 26 3.63 16.49 0.60
C GLU A 26 4.25 17.30 1.74
N PRO A 27 5.58 17.22 1.96
CA PRO A 27 6.25 18.09 2.92
C PRO A 27 6.02 19.56 2.54
N ALA A 28 5.61 20.42 3.49
CA ALA A 28 5.39 21.84 3.17
C ALA A 28 6.68 22.58 2.81
N THR A 29 7.85 22.04 3.18
CA THR A 29 9.18 22.58 2.89
C THR A 29 10.15 21.43 2.71
N GLY A 30 11.18 21.62 1.87
CA GLY A 30 12.21 20.62 1.59
C GLY A 30 11.93 19.82 0.32
N GLU A 31 12.91 19.02 -0.10
CA GLU A 31 12.80 18.16 -1.27
C GLU A 31 12.06 16.86 -0.95
N VAL A 32 11.19 16.45 -1.86
CA VAL A 32 10.56 15.12 -1.85
C VAL A 32 11.58 14.11 -2.37
N HIS A 33 12.01 13.19 -1.51
CA HIS A 33 12.97 12.15 -1.90
C HIS A 33 12.30 10.83 -2.34
N LEU A 34 11.05 10.59 -1.92
CA LEU A 34 10.31 9.37 -2.25
C LEU A 34 8.82 9.66 -2.46
N SER A 35 8.21 8.99 -3.43
CA SER A 35 6.75 8.96 -3.59
C SER A 35 6.19 7.62 -3.12
N VAL A 36 5.15 7.66 -2.29
CA VAL A 36 4.48 6.48 -1.73
C VAL A 36 3.04 6.44 -2.23
N LEU A 37 2.70 5.42 -3.00
CA LEU A 37 1.33 5.16 -3.47
C LEU A 37 0.63 4.22 -2.47
N LEU A 38 -0.50 4.67 -1.92
CA LEU A 38 -1.33 3.88 -1.00
C LEU A 38 -2.58 3.39 -1.72
N LEU A 39 -2.80 2.07 -1.65
CA LEU A 39 -4.01 1.41 -2.12
C LEU A 39 -4.85 0.98 -0.92
N HIS A 40 -6.17 0.90 -1.09
CA HIS A 40 -7.08 0.49 -0.02
C HIS A 40 -7.68 -0.90 -0.29
N GLY A 41 -8.19 -1.54 0.77
CA GLY A 41 -8.98 -2.77 0.64
C GLY A 41 -10.42 -2.51 0.20
N ILE A 42 -11.16 -3.56 -0.18
CA ILE A 42 -12.50 -3.46 -0.77
C ILE A 42 -13.55 -2.75 0.10
N ARG A 43 -13.36 -2.72 1.43
CA ARG A 43 -14.27 -2.06 2.39
C ARG A 43 -13.87 -0.61 2.74
N PHE A 44 -12.82 -0.10 2.12
CA PHE A 44 -12.15 1.14 2.51
C PHE A 44 -11.96 2.06 1.30
N SER A 45 -11.36 3.22 1.53
CA SER A 45 -10.99 4.20 0.51
C SER A 45 -9.72 4.97 0.93
N SER A 46 -9.27 5.93 0.12
CA SER A 46 -8.22 6.89 0.47
C SER A 46 -8.53 7.69 1.74
N GLU A 47 -9.80 7.84 2.11
CA GLU A 47 -10.24 8.52 3.33
C GLU A 47 -9.75 7.81 4.59
N ASN A 48 -9.64 6.48 4.59
CA ASN A 48 -9.13 5.74 5.74
C ASN A 48 -7.67 6.12 6.03
N TRP A 49 -6.84 6.27 5.00
CA TRP A 49 -5.44 6.69 5.14
C TRP A 49 -5.30 8.12 5.65
N LEU A 50 -6.24 9.00 5.29
CA LEU A 50 -6.34 10.35 5.84
C LEU A 50 -6.72 10.30 7.33
N ASN A 51 -7.78 9.57 7.68
CA ASN A 51 -8.34 9.54 9.02
C ASN A 51 -7.38 8.96 10.06
N ILE A 52 -6.59 7.94 9.69
CA ILE A 52 -5.57 7.40 10.60
C ILE A 52 -4.25 8.19 10.57
N GLY A 53 -4.15 9.28 9.80
CA GLY A 53 -2.97 10.15 9.75
C GLY A 53 -1.79 9.63 8.92
N THR A 54 -1.94 8.53 8.18
CA THR A 54 -0.83 7.93 7.41
C THR A 54 -0.27 8.88 6.35
N LEU A 55 -1.14 9.64 5.67
CA LEU A 55 -0.72 10.66 4.70
C LEU A 55 0.17 11.72 5.35
N GLU A 56 -0.21 12.20 6.53
CA GLU A 56 0.55 13.22 7.26
C GLU A 56 1.87 12.66 7.80
N THR A 57 1.86 11.44 8.35
CA THR A 57 3.06 10.74 8.83
C THR A 57 4.10 10.60 7.72
N LEU A 58 3.70 10.18 6.53
CA LEU A 58 4.59 10.04 5.37
C LEU A 58 5.14 11.40 4.90
N ALA A 59 4.29 12.43 4.84
CA ALA A 59 4.74 13.78 4.48
C ALA A 59 5.73 14.36 5.50
N LYS A 60 5.52 14.13 6.81
CA LYS A 60 6.48 14.51 7.86
C LYS A 60 7.79 13.73 7.78
N ALA A 61 7.76 12.51 7.24
CA ALA A 61 8.94 11.71 6.93
C ALA A 61 9.64 12.14 5.62
N GLY A 62 9.17 13.18 4.93
CA GLY A 62 9.79 13.70 3.70
C GLY A 62 9.31 13.01 2.41
N CYS A 63 8.30 12.15 2.49
CA CYS A 63 7.72 11.48 1.33
C CYS A 63 6.54 12.27 0.74
N ARG A 64 6.31 12.16 -0.56
CA ARG A 64 5.03 12.51 -1.18
C ARG A 64 4.12 11.30 -1.09
N ALA A 65 3.10 11.36 -0.24
CA ALA A 65 2.10 10.31 -0.10
C ALA A 65 0.92 10.57 -1.03
N VAL A 66 0.52 9.57 -1.82
CA VAL A 66 -0.66 9.64 -2.70
C VAL A 66 -1.54 8.43 -2.41
N ALA A 67 -2.73 8.66 -1.88
CA ALA A 67 -3.74 7.62 -1.70
C ALA A 67 -4.83 7.79 -2.76
N ILE A 68 -5.11 6.73 -3.53
CA ILE A 68 -6.15 6.76 -4.55
C ILE A 68 -7.38 5.99 -4.10
N ASP A 69 -8.55 6.38 -4.60
CA ASP A 69 -9.74 5.52 -4.55
C ASP A 69 -9.73 4.62 -5.79
N LEU A 70 -9.68 3.30 -5.58
CA LEU A 70 -9.71 2.30 -6.64
C LEU A 70 -11.02 2.39 -7.45
N PRO A 71 -11.05 1.93 -8.72
CA PRO A 71 -12.23 2.08 -9.57
C PRO A 71 -13.47 1.44 -8.94
N GLY A 72 -14.57 2.19 -8.87
CA GLY A 72 -15.83 1.75 -8.27
C GLY A 72 -15.96 2.02 -6.76
N PHE A 73 -14.92 2.54 -6.11
CA PHE A 73 -14.89 2.78 -4.66
C PHE A 73 -14.75 4.27 -4.33
N GLY A 74 -15.05 4.64 -3.08
CA GLY A 74 -14.85 6.00 -2.56
C GLY A 74 -15.49 7.08 -3.43
N GLN A 75 -14.70 8.03 -3.91
CA GLN A 75 -15.08 9.07 -4.87
C GLN A 75 -14.81 8.69 -6.34
N SER A 76 -14.22 7.52 -6.60
CA SER A 76 -14.02 6.93 -7.94
C SER A 76 -15.17 6.00 -8.38
N LYS A 77 -16.39 6.18 -7.86
CA LYS A 77 -17.54 5.28 -8.12
C LYS A 77 -17.92 5.13 -9.60
N SER A 78 -17.67 6.15 -10.41
CA SER A 78 -17.96 6.14 -11.85
C SER A 78 -16.88 5.45 -12.68
N ALA A 79 -15.69 5.22 -12.12
CA ALA A 79 -14.62 4.49 -12.78
C ALA A 79 -14.89 2.99 -12.74
N VAL A 80 -14.59 2.31 -13.84
CA VAL A 80 -14.75 0.86 -13.97
C VAL A 80 -13.38 0.23 -13.96
N ALA A 81 -13.21 -0.82 -13.14
CA ALA A 81 -11.94 -1.54 -13.07
C ALA A 81 -11.61 -2.17 -14.43
N PRO A 82 -10.35 -2.11 -14.89
CA PRO A 82 -9.95 -2.69 -16.16
C PRO A 82 -9.93 -4.23 -16.16
N SER A 83 -10.10 -4.86 -14.99
CA SER A 83 -9.98 -6.28 -14.77
C SER A 83 -10.85 -6.70 -13.57
N ALA A 84 -11.27 -7.96 -13.53
CA ALA A 84 -12.12 -8.47 -12.46
C ALA A 84 -11.33 -8.61 -11.13
N VAL A 85 -12.04 -8.52 -10.00
CA VAL A 85 -11.43 -8.77 -8.69
C VAL A 85 -10.84 -10.18 -8.68
N GLY A 86 -9.58 -10.23 -8.27
CA GLY A 86 -8.84 -11.48 -8.15
C GLY A 86 -8.16 -11.94 -9.43
N GLU A 87 -8.40 -11.33 -10.59
CA GLU A 87 -7.74 -11.71 -11.85
C GLU A 87 -6.24 -11.42 -11.80
N LEU A 88 -5.86 -10.20 -11.39
CA LEU A 88 -4.48 -9.77 -11.22
C LEU A 88 -3.96 -10.07 -9.80
N ALA A 89 -2.67 -10.44 -9.71
CA ALA A 89 -1.97 -10.68 -8.46
C ALA A 89 -0.90 -9.61 -8.23
N PRO A 90 -0.66 -9.16 -6.98
CA PRO A 90 0.39 -8.18 -6.69
C PRO A 90 1.79 -8.63 -7.15
N GLY A 91 2.09 -9.94 -7.10
CA GLY A 91 3.35 -10.49 -7.61
C GLY A 91 3.57 -10.20 -9.10
N GLY A 92 2.51 -10.17 -9.90
CA GLY A 92 2.58 -9.85 -11.33
C GLY A 92 3.03 -8.42 -11.57
N PHE A 93 2.43 -7.47 -10.83
CA PHE A 93 2.82 -6.07 -10.89
C PHE A 93 4.29 -5.87 -10.49
N LEU A 94 4.73 -6.47 -9.38
CA LEU A 94 6.11 -6.35 -8.92
C LEU A 94 7.10 -6.92 -9.92
N LYS A 95 6.82 -8.10 -10.47
CA LYS A 95 7.70 -8.73 -11.45
C LYS A 95 7.79 -7.92 -12.75
N GLN A 96 6.69 -7.33 -13.20
CA GLN A 96 6.65 -6.56 -14.44
C GLN A 96 7.28 -5.16 -14.31
N HIS A 97 7.20 -4.56 -13.11
CA HIS A 97 7.59 -3.16 -12.89
C HIS A 97 8.69 -3.00 -11.84
N GLU A 98 9.45 -4.04 -11.55
CA GLU A 98 10.49 -4.08 -10.52
C GLU A 98 11.43 -2.88 -10.55
N ALA A 99 11.90 -2.50 -11.75
CA ALA A 99 12.82 -1.37 -11.94
C ALA A 99 12.24 0.00 -11.54
N LEU A 100 10.91 0.11 -11.43
CA LEU A 100 10.20 1.34 -11.04
C LEU A 100 9.77 1.33 -9.57
N VAL A 101 9.78 0.17 -8.91
CA VAL A 101 9.26 0.00 -7.55
C VAL A 101 10.42 -0.09 -6.56
N ARG A 102 10.65 1.00 -5.82
CA ARG A 102 11.73 1.09 -4.82
C ARG A 102 11.53 0.14 -3.64
N ALA A 103 10.28 -0.09 -3.25
CA ALA A 103 9.89 -0.99 -2.16
C ALA A 103 8.41 -1.40 -2.25
N TYR A 104 8.06 -2.52 -1.62
CA TYR A 104 6.70 -3.07 -1.57
C TYR A 104 6.25 -3.35 -0.13
N ILE A 105 5.08 -2.85 0.27
CA ILE A 105 4.56 -2.99 1.64
C ILE A 105 3.17 -3.64 1.60
N PRO A 106 3.08 -4.97 1.43
CA PRO A 106 1.80 -5.66 1.45
C PRO A 106 1.22 -5.70 2.85
N VAL A 107 -0.08 -5.38 2.96
CA VAL A 107 -0.88 -5.65 4.16
C VAL A 107 -1.90 -6.74 3.83
N ALA A 108 -1.62 -7.98 4.25
CA ALA A 108 -2.45 -9.17 4.02
C ALA A 108 -3.18 -9.22 2.65
N PRO A 109 -2.47 -9.12 1.51
CA PRO A 109 -3.10 -9.02 0.20
C PRO A 109 -3.75 -10.33 -0.27
N ILE A 110 -4.74 -10.20 -1.16
CA ILE A 110 -5.34 -11.33 -1.89
C ILE A 110 -4.46 -11.78 -3.06
N CYS A 111 -4.75 -12.98 -3.60
CA CYS A 111 -4.13 -13.52 -4.82
C CYS A 111 -2.63 -13.78 -4.73
N THR A 112 -2.09 -13.98 -3.53
CA THR A 112 -0.67 -14.29 -3.34
C THR A 112 -0.33 -15.71 -3.80
N GLU A 113 -1.31 -16.61 -3.78
CA GLU A 113 -1.20 -18.00 -4.23
C GLU A 113 -1.06 -18.14 -5.75
N LYS A 114 -1.34 -17.07 -6.52
CA LYS A 114 -1.18 -17.06 -7.98
C LYS A 114 0.28 -16.99 -8.44
N PHE A 115 1.21 -16.80 -7.51
CA PHE A 115 2.65 -16.75 -7.78
C PHE A 115 3.34 -17.90 -7.05
N THR A 116 4.23 -18.60 -7.73
CA THR A 116 5.03 -19.67 -7.11
C THR A 116 6.15 -19.09 -6.24
N ALA A 117 6.68 -19.90 -5.33
CA ALA A 117 7.80 -19.52 -4.48
C ALA A 117 9.02 -19.10 -5.32
N GLU A 118 9.31 -19.80 -6.42
CA GLU A 118 10.40 -19.49 -7.34
C GLU A 118 10.18 -18.12 -8.01
N GLN A 119 8.95 -17.82 -8.43
CA GLN A 119 8.63 -16.53 -9.01
C GLN A 119 8.81 -15.39 -8.00
N TYR A 120 8.39 -15.58 -6.76
CA TYR A 120 8.64 -14.61 -5.69
C TYR A 120 10.13 -14.45 -5.39
N SER A 121 10.90 -15.54 -5.37
CA SER A 121 12.34 -15.51 -5.08
C SER A 121 13.16 -14.75 -6.12
N SER A 122 12.65 -14.62 -7.35
CA SER A 122 13.30 -13.80 -8.38
C SER A 122 13.16 -12.30 -8.17
N ILE A 123 12.18 -11.84 -7.36
CA ILE A 123 11.90 -10.42 -7.12
C ILE A 123 12.87 -9.90 -6.05
N GLN A 124 13.65 -8.89 -6.41
CA GLN A 124 14.66 -8.21 -5.59
C GLN A 124 14.10 -6.97 -4.87
N THR A 125 12.92 -6.47 -5.23
CA THR A 125 12.29 -5.32 -4.57
C THR A 125 12.23 -5.52 -3.04
N PRO A 126 12.87 -4.63 -2.25
CA PRO A 126 12.77 -4.66 -0.79
C PRO A 126 11.32 -4.63 -0.33
N SER A 127 10.95 -5.52 0.59
CA SER A 127 9.56 -5.70 0.99
C SER A 127 9.38 -5.70 2.51
N LEU A 128 8.30 -5.07 2.98
CA LEU A 128 7.83 -5.17 4.37
C LEU A 128 6.45 -5.84 4.39
N ILE A 129 6.41 -7.11 4.77
CA ILE A 129 5.18 -7.89 4.89
C ILE A 129 4.50 -7.56 6.21
N VAL A 130 3.29 -7.02 6.15
CA VAL A 130 2.52 -6.61 7.33
C VAL A 130 1.22 -7.41 7.43
N TYR A 131 0.90 -7.87 8.63
CA TYR A 131 -0.40 -8.49 8.93
C TYR A 131 -0.70 -8.42 10.43
N GLY A 132 -1.98 -8.57 10.80
CA GLY A 132 -2.40 -8.72 12.20
C GLY A 132 -2.39 -10.19 12.63
N ASP A 133 -1.94 -10.49 13.85
CA ASP A 133 -1.90 -11.89 14.34
C ASP A 133 -3.28 -12.51 14.63
N GLN A 134 -4.34 -11.69 14.65
CA GLN A 134 -5.74 -12.15 14.73
C GLN A 134 -6.43 -12.13 13.36
N ASP A 135 -5.70 -11.90 12.27
CA ASP A 135 -6.24 -12.02 10.92
C ASP A 135 -6.40 -13.50 10.52
N ALA A 136 -7.57 -14.05 10.86
CA ALA A 136 -7.97 -15.40 10.47
C ALA A 136 -8.34 -15.55 8.97
N GLN A 137 -8.30 -14.48 8.18
CA GLN A 137 -8.68 -14.52 6.76
C GLN A 137 -7.46 -14.68 5.85
N LEU A 138 -6.53 -13.73 5.89
CA LEU A 138 -5.47 -13.62 4.89
C LEU A 138 -4.07 -13.50 5.48
N GLY A 139 -3.94 -13.23 6.78
CA GLY A 139 -2.65 -12.97 7.43
C GLY A 139 -1.63 -14.08 7.19
N GLU A 140 -1.90 -15.28 7.70
CA GLU A 140 -0.96 -16.41 7.56
C GLU A 140 -0.82 -16.90 6.13
N VAL A 141 -1.92 -16.92 5.36
CA VAL A 141 -1.90 -17.39 3.96
C VAL A 141 -1.02 -16.50 3.11
N SER A 142 -1.21 -15.18 3.18
CA SER A 142 -0.40 -14.22 2.44
C SER A 142 1.06 -14.22 2.88
N LEU A 143 1.33 -14.33 4.19
CA LEU A 143 2.69 -14.47 4.72
C LEU A 143 3.40 -15.70 4.16
N ASN A 144 2.74 -16.86 4.17
CA ASN A 144 3.33 -18.13 3.72
C ASN A 144 3.78 -18.09 2.26
N ASN A 145 3.09 -17.33 1.41
CA ASN A 145 3.46 -17.12 0.02
C ASN A 145 4.56 -16.05 -0.10
N LEU A 146 4.35 -14.87 0.52
CA LEU A 146 5.20 -13.69 0.39
C LEU A 146 6.57 -13.85 1.05
N ARG A 147 6.73 -14.73 2.04
CA ARG A 147 8.05 -15.05 2.65
C ARG A 147 9.06 -15.62 1.64
N SER A 148 8.61 -15.98 0.45
CA SER A 148 9.48 -16.42 -0.65
C SER A 148 10.16 -15.25 -1.38
N LEU A 149 9.76 -13.99 -1.11
CA LEU A 149 10.44 -12.80 -1.64
C LEU A 149 11.90 -12.74 -1.16
N ALA A 150 12.84 -12.41 -2.05
CA ALA A 150 14.27 -12.47 -1.71
C ALA A 150 14.65 -11.51 -0.57
N ASN A 151 14.12 -10.29 -0.61
CA ASN A 151 14.50 -9.21 0.30
C ASN A 151 13.29 -8.74 1.13
N HIS A 152 12.89 -9.54 2.12
CA HIS A 152 11.72 -9.23 2.94
C HIS A 152 12.02 -9.05 4.43
N LYS A 153 11.22 -8.20 5.07
CA LYS A 153 11.04 -8.11 6.53
C LYS A 153 9.57 -8.38 6.85
N VAL A 154 9.29 -8.80 8.09
CA VAL A 154 7.92 -9.07 8.56
C VAL A 154 7.60 -8.19 9.76
N ALA A 155 6.47 -7.49 9.71
CA ALA A 155 5.90 -6.75 10.83
C ALA A 155 4.54 -7.37 11.21
N VAL A 156 4.51 -8.01 12.37
CA VAL A 156 3.29 -8.59 12.94
C VAL A 156 2.65 -7.58 13.88
N MET A 157 1.41 -7.19 13.61
CA MET A 157 0.64 -6.29 14.47
C MET A 157 -0.12 -7.12 15.51
N LYS A 158 0.42 -7.17 16.72
CA LYS A 158 -0.13 -7.99 17.81
C LYS A 158 -1.51 -7.52 18.25
N GLY A 159 -2.45 -8.44 18.40
CA GLY A 159 -3.82 -8.16 18.78
C GLY A 159 -4.67 -7.53 17.67
N ALA A 160 -4.13 -7.38 16.45
CA ALA A 160 -4.81 -6.74 15.34
C ALA A 160 -5.43 -7.77 14.39
N GLY A 161 -6.58 -7.42 13.80
CA GLY A 161 -7.26 -8.21 12.79
C GLY A 161 -6.74 -7.92 11.37
N HIS A 162 -7.61 -8.18 10.38
CA HIS A 162 -7.25 -8.01 8.96
C HIS A 162 -6.87 -6.56 8.56
N PRO A 163 -7.67 -5.51 8.87
CA PRO A 163 -7.25 -4.14 8.63
C PRO A 163 -6.36 -3.64 9.78
N CYS A 164 -5.24 -4.31 10.03
CA CYS A 164 -4.42 -4.09 11.22
C CYS A 164 -3.94 -2.64 11.42
N TYR A 165 -3.73 -1.90 10.32
CA TYR A 165 -3.42 -0.46 10.36
C TYR A 165 -4.53 0.42 10.94
N LEU A 166 -5.77 -0.06 11.01
CA LEU A 166 -6.88 0.64 11.69
C LEU A 166 -6.92 0.29 13.19
N ASP A 167 -6.53 -0.93 13.56
CA ASP A 167 -6.58 -1.40 14.94
C ASP A 167 -5.47 -0.77 15.81
N ASP A 168 -4.25 -0.63 15.25
CA ASP A 168 -3.13 0.07 15.89
C ASP A 168 -2.37 0.96 14.89
N PRO A 169 -2.90 2.16 14.57
CA PRO A 169 -2.26 3.10 13.65
C PRO A 169 -0.84 3.51 14.08
N ALA A 170 -0.58 3.57 15.38
CA ALA A 170 0.71 4.01 15.91
C ALA A 170 1.81 2.98 15.63
N THR A 171 1.52 1.69 15.80
CA THR A 171 2.45 0.61 15.43
C THR A 171 2.61 0.51 13.92
N TRP A 172 1.54 0.66 13.15
CA TRP A 172 1.60 0.73 11.69
C TRP A 172 2.52 1.84 11.20
N HIS A 173 2.36 3.07 11.71
CA HIS A 173 3.16 4.21 11.32
C HIS A 173 4.64 4.03 11.64
N ARG A 174 4.97 3.51 12.82
CA ARG A 174 6.37 3.21 13.18
C ARG A 174 6.97 2.19 12.23
N ALA A 175 6.31 1.06 12.01
CA ALA A 175 6.80 0.02 11.11
C ALA A 175 7.01 0.55 9.68
N LEU A 176 6.08 1.38 9.21
CA LEU A 176 6.15 2.03 7.90
C LEU A 176 7.36 2.97 7.80
N THR A 177 7.51 3.93 8.73
CA THR A 177 8.62 4.90 8.68
C THR A 177 9.98 4.26 8.91
N ASP A 178 10.06 3.30 9.83
CA ASP A 178 11.30 2.58 10.12
C ASP A 178 11.80 1.82 8.89
N PHE A 179 10.89 1.18 8.14
CA PHE A 179 11.26 0.49 6.90
C PHE A 179 11.67 1.46 5.80
N LEU A 180 10.94 2.57 5.60
CA LEU A 180 11.28 3.57 4.60
C LEU A 180 12.66 4.20 4.85
N ASN A 181 13.05 4.39 6.11
CA ASN A 181 14.39 4.87 6.48
C ASN A 181 15.53 3.89 6.17
N THR A 182 15.22 2.64 5.79
CA THR A 182 16.23 1.65 5.37
C THR A 182 16.42 1.55 3.85
N LEU A 183 15.65 2.32 3.07
CA LEU A 183 15.76 2.41 1.61
C LEU A 183 16.79 3.45 1.21
#